data_AF-A0A1V4GVP7-F1
#
_entry.id   AF-A0A1V4GVP7-F1
#
_cell.length_a   1.000
_cell.length_b   1.000
_cell.length_c   1.000
_cell.angle_alpha   90.00
_cell.angle_beta   90.00
_cell.angle_gamma   90.00
#
_symmetry.space_group_name_H-M   'P 1'
#
loop_
_entity.id
_entity.type
_entity.pdbx_description
1 polymer ?
#
loop_
_entity_poly.entity_id
_entity_poly.type
_entity_poly.pdbx_seq_one_letter_code
_entity_poly.pdbx_strand_id
1 'polypeptide(L)'
;MAKLTPKQWELARADYEIHGLSYSDLVKKYGMSRGSISKRANDEQWQQGKNEQLITKKVNAIIELQKTEQQIEQLEPLVQKSIDSEVALRLARENLFIDSALKNQQRANELLEMADDLAQLNQHSQITARNKETVLGKNPDTAIQINNQNNAPPVFQLNPVKAK
;
A
#
# COMPACT_ATOMS: atom_id res chain seq x y z
N MET A 1 -19.66 -39.48 -3.36
CA MET A 1 -19.92 -38.04 -3.13
C MET A 1 -19.69 -37.29 -4.43
N ALA A 2 -20.58 -36.37 -4.80
CA ALA A 2 -20.44 -35.59 -6.03
C ALA A 2 -19.16 -34.74 -5.97
N LYS A 3 -18.38 -34.75 -7.06
CA LYS A 3 -17.23 -33.84 -7.20
C LYS A 3 -17.77 -32.42 -7.35
N LEU A 4 -17.31 -31.50 -6.50
CA LEU A 4 -17.66 -30.08 -6.61
C LEU A 4 -17.13 -29.52 -7.93
N THR A 5 -17.88 -28.56 -8.47
CA THR A 5 -17.44 -27.73 -9.58
C THR A 5 -16.31 -26.78 -9.14
N PRO A 6 -15.47 -26.28 -10.07
CA PRO A 6 -14.47 -25.25 -9.76
C PRO A 6 -15.06 -24.05 -9.01
N LYS A 7 -16.24 -23.58 -9.46
CA LYS A 7 -16.95 -22.44 -8.86
C LYS A 7 -17.33 -22.66 -7.39
N GLN A 8 -17.74 -23.87 -7.00
CA GLN A 8 -18.08 -24.15 -5.60
C GLN A 8 -16.84 -24.14 -4.70
N TRP A 9 -15.68 -24.52 -5.23
CA TRP A 9 -14.43 -24.43 -4.50
C TRP A 9 -13.95 -22.98 -4.33
N GLU A 10 -14.13 -22.14 -5.34
CA GLU A 10 -13.87 -20.70 -5.24
C GLU A 10 -14.75 -20.05 -4.14
N LEU A 11 -16.05 -20.40 -4.11
CA LEU A 11 -16.96 -19.90 -3.08
C LEU A 11 -16.58 -20.39 -1.67
N ALA A 12 -16.19 -21.67 -1.52
CA ALA A 12 -15.74 -22.21 -0.24
C ALA A 12 -14.44 -21.55 0.24
N ARG A 13 -13.53 -21.23 -0.68
CA ARG A 13 -12.31 -20.47 -0.38
C ARG A 13 -12.66 -19.06 0.10
N ALA A 14 -13.55 -18.36 -0.61
CA ALA A 14 -13.98 -17.02 -0.21
C ALA A 14 -14.62 -17.02 1.18
N ASP A 15 -15.50 -17.97 1.48
CA ASP A 15 -16.08 -18.14 2.81
C ASP A 15 -15.03 -18.35 3.91
N TYR A 16 -13.97 -19.11 3.61
CA TYR A 16 -12.89 -19.33 4.55
C TYR A 16 -12.00 -18.09 4.73
N GLU A 17 -11.51 -17.50 3.63
CA GLU A 17 -10.51 -16.43 3.63
C GLU A 17 -11.09 -15.04 3.91
N ILE A 18 -12.36 -14.82 3.59
CA ILE A 18 -13.05 -13.51 3.74
C ILE A 18 -13.99 -13.56 4.94
N HIS A 19 -14.88 -14.56 4.98
CA HIS A 19 -15.91 -14.64 6.01
C HIS A 19 -15.46 -15.37 7.27
N GLY A 20 -14.24 -15.92 7.28
CA GLY A 20 -13.66 -16.58 8.44
C GLY A 20 -14.37 -17.87 8.84
N LEU A 21 -15.13 -18.51 7.94
CA LEU A 21 -15.83 -19.76 8.24
C LEU A 21 -14.82 -20.86 8.62
N SER A 22 -15.16 -21.72 9.58
CA SER A 22 -14.35 -22.89 9.87
C SER A 22 -14.57 -23.99 8.84
N TYR A 23 -13.67 -24.98 8.77
CA TYR A 23 -13.91 -26.17 7.94
C TYR A 23 -15.22 -26.89 8.30
N SER A 24 -15.65 -26.86 9.57
CA SER A 24 -16.94 -27.44 9.96
C SER A 24 -18.13 -26.69 9.34
N ASP A 25 -18.03 -25.37 9.23
CA ASP A 25 -19.08 -24.55 8.62
C ASP A 25 -19.12 -24.74 7.10
N LEU A 26 -17.95 -24.88 6.47
CA LEU A 26 -17.85 -25.22 5.04
C LEU A 26 -18.41 -26.61 4.74
N VAL A 27 -18.15 -27.60 5.61
CA VAL A 27 -18.76 -28.94 5.50
C VAL A 27 -20.28 -28.85 5.51
N LYS A 28 -20.85 -28.09 6.45
CA LYS A 28 -22.31 -27.88 6.55
C LYS A 28 -22.87 -27.15 5.33
N LYS A 29 -22.19 -26.10 4.87
CA LYS A 29 -22.66 -25.22 3.78
C LYS A 29 -22.57 -25.87 2.41
N TYR A 30 -21.53 -26.67 2.16
CA TYR A 30 -21.23 -27.22 0.84
C TYR A 30 -21.35 -28.75 0.74
N GLY A 31 -21.70 -29.45 1.83
CA GLY A 31 -21.90 -30.91 1.84
C GLY A 31 -20.64 -31.72 1.54
N MET A 32 -19.47 -31.17 1.88
CA MET A 32 -18.16 -31.71 1.52
C MET A 32 -17.48 -32.42 2.71
N SER A 33 -16.49 -33.27 2.44
CA SER A 33 -15.71 -33.90 3.51
C SER A 33 -14.67 -32.93 4.07
N ARG A 34 -14.50 -32.92 5.40
CA ARG A 34 -13.48 -32.11 6.06
C ARG A 34 -12.06 -32.42 5.54
N GLY A 35 -11.78 -33.68 5.22
CA GLY A 35 -10.49 -34.12 4.69
C GLY A 35 -10.20 -33.53 3.30
N SER A 36 -11.22 -33.47 2.42
CA SER A 36 -11.09 -32.86 1.09
C SER A 36 -10.81 -31.36 1.17
N ILE A 37 -11.48 -30.65 2.08
CA ILE A 37 -11.23 -29.21 2.31
C ILE A 37 -9.82 -29.01 2.82
N SER A 38 -9.45 -29.72 3.89
CA SER A 38 -8.14 -29.58 4.53
C SER A 38 -7.00 -29.81 3.54
N LYS A 39 -7.09 -30.89 2.75
CA LYS A 39 -6.11 -31.20 1.71
C LYS A 39 -5.97 -30.04 0.73
N ARG A 40 -7.09 -29.58 0.15
CA ARG A 40 -7.06 -28.51 -0.85
C ARG A 40 -6.61 -27.17 -0.27
N ALA A 41 -7.05 -26.83 0.93
CA ALA A 41 -6.65 -25.63 1.65
C ALA A 41 -5.13 -25.62 1.92
N ASN A 42 -4.53 -26.78 2.21
CA ASN A 42 -3.08 -26.90 2.35
C ASN A 42 -2.36 -26.77 0.99
N ASP A 43 -2.86 -27.47 -0.03
CA ASP A 43 -2.29 -27.45 -1.39
C ASP A 43 -2.29 -26.03 -1.99
N GLU A 44 -3.34 -25.24 -1.71
CA GLU A 44 -3.53 -23.87 -2.20
C GLU A 44 -3.21 -22.78 -1.16
N GLN A 45 -2.69 -23.16 0.01
CA GLN A 45 -2.30 -22.26 1.11
C GLN A 45 -3.39 -21.27 1.56
N TRP A 46 -4.61 -21.77 1.76
CA TRP A 46 -5.71 -20.96 2.26
C TRP A 46 -5.45 -20.47 3.69
N GLN A 47 -5.87 -19.25 4.00
CA GLN A 47 -5.72 -18.64 5.32
C GLN A 47 -7.06 -18.13 5.83
N GLN A 48 -7.52 -18.62 6.99
CA GLN A 48 -8.82 -18.25 7.54
C GLN A 48 -8.84 -16.76 7.87
N GLY A 49 -9.85 -16.04 7.39
CA GLY A 49 -9.97 -14.60 7.65
C GLY A 49 -8.77 -13.78 7.17
N LYS A 50 -8.01 -14.26 6.18
CA LYS A 50 -6.84 -13.56 5.57
C LYS A 50 -7.08 -12.08 5.31
N ASN A 51 -8.30 -11.73 4.91
CA ASN A 51 -8.65 -10.39 4.48
C ASN A 51 -9.31 -9.53 5.57
N GLU A 52 -9.38 -10.01 6.82
CA GLU A 52 -10.06 -9.33 7.93
C GLU A 52 -9.57 -7.89 8.14
N GLN A 53 -8.25 -7.69 8.07
CA GLN A 53 -7.65 -6.35 8.20
C GLN A 53 -8.09 -5.41 7.08
N LEU A 54 -8.20 -5.90 5.84
CA LEU A 54 -8.65 -5.10 4.69
C LEU A 54 -10.15 -4.80 4.79
N ILE A 55 -10.94 -5.77 5.23
CA ILE A 55 -12.37 -5.60 5.49
C ILE A 55 -12.58 -4.51 6.56
N THR A 56 -11.89 -4.63 7.69
CA THR A 56 -11.97 -3.64 8.79
C THR A 56 -11.55 -2.24 8.32
N LYS A 57 -10.44 -2.13 7.58
CA LYS A 57 -9.99 -0.85 7.01
C LYS A 57 -11.05 -0.25 6.08
N LYS A 58 -11.66 -1.05 5.21
CA LYS A 58 -12.69 -0.58 4.28
C LYS A 58 -13.96 -0.14 5.02
N VAL A 59 -14.40 -0.90 6.02
CA VAL A 59 -15.56 -0.55 6.86
C VAL A 59 -15.31 0.80 7.55
N ASN A 60 -14.15 0.97 8.18
CA ASN A 60 -13.80 2.22 8.86
C ASN A 60 -13.75 3.40 7.89
N ALA A 61 -13.15 3.24 6.70
CA ALA A 61 -13.11 4.29 5.69
C ALA A 61 -14.51 4.72 5.24
N ILE A 62 -15.44 3.76 5.07
CA ILE A 62 -16.84 4.05 4.71
C ILE A 62 -17.54 4.79 5.85
N ILE A 63 -17.36 4.36 7.11
CA ILE A 63 -17.95 5.03 8.27
C ILE A 63 -17.47 6.48 8.37
N GLU A 64 -16.18 6.73 8.19
CA GLU A 64 -15.63 8.10 8.25
C GLU A 64 -16.11 8.97 7.09
N LEU A 65 -16.26 8.39 5.89
CA LEU A 65 -16.87 9.08 4.76
C LEU A 65 -18.32 9.47 5.07
N GLN A 66 -19.13 8.53 5.57
CA GLN A 66 -20.53 8.77 5.92
C GLN A 66 -20.68 9.86 7.00
N LYS A 67 -19.83 9.86 8.03
CA LYS A 67 -19.83 10.92 9.05
C LYS A 67 -19.50 12.28 8.45
N THR A 68 -18.54 12.31 7.53
CA THR A 68 -18.15 13.55 6.82
C THR A 68 -19.31 14.06 5.95
N GLU A 69 -19.96 13.18 5.21
CA GLU A 69 -21.15 13.51 4.40
C GLU A 69 -22.28 14.05 5.27
N GLN A 70 -22.59 13.39 6.40
CA GLN A 70 -23.61 13.88 7.35
C GLN A 70 -23.29 15.27 7.92
N GLN A 71 -22.00 15.58 8.16
CA GLN A 71 -21.60 16.93 8.58
C GLN A 71 -21.81 17.95 7.46
N ILE A 72 -21.50 17.60 6.21
CA ILE A 72 -21.72 18.47 5.05
C ILE A 72 -23.22 18.73 4.85
N GLU A 73 -24.06 17.71 4.97
CA GLU A 73 -25.52 17.82 4.82
C GLU A 73 -26.17 18.81 5.81
N GLN A 74 -25.54 19.03 6.97
CA GLN A 74 -26.00 20.00 7.98
C GLN A 74 -25.65 21.46 7.64
N LEU A 75 -24.81 21.71 6.63
CA LEU A 75 -24.38 23.05 6.24
C LEU A 75 -25.39 23.72 5.29
N GLU A 76 -25.27 25.03 5.12
CA GLU A 76 -26.07 25.78 4.13
C GLU A 76 -25.82 25.26 2.70
N PRO A 77 -26.84 25.22 1.82
CA PRO A 77 -26.71 24.64 0.47
C PRO A 77 -25.58 25.23 -0.38
N LEU A 78 -25.29 26.53 -0.22
CA LEU A 78 -24.19 27.18 -0.91
C LEU A 78 -22.82 26.65 -0.46
N VAL A 79 -22.68 26.38 0.84
CA VAL A 79 -21.45 25.84 1.43
C VAL A 79 -21.24 24.40 0.95
N GLN A 80 -22.30 23.58 0.94
CA GLN A 80 -22.26 22.22 0.39
C GLN A 80 -21.72 22.21 -1.05
N LYS A 81 -22.32 23.02 -1.93
CA LYS A 81 -21.89 23.13 -3.34
C LYS A 81 -20.44 23.59 -3.49
N SER A 82 -19.98 24.49 -2.61
CA SER A 82 -18.58 24.95 -2.61
C SER A 82 -17.62 23.83 -2.19
N ILE A 83 -18.00 23.00 -1.21
CA ILE A 83 -17.22 21.84 -0.79
C ILE A 83 -17.13 20.83 -1.94
N ASP A 84 -18.26 20.48 -2.57
CA ASP A 84 -18.29 19.53 -3.69
C ASP A 84 -17.39 19.99 -4.85
N SER A 85 -17.45 21.29 -5.17
CA SER A 85 -16.62 21.88 -6.22
C SER A 85 -15.13 21.80 -5.89
N GLU A 86 -14.74 22.07 -4.65
CA GLU A 86 -13.36 21.98 -4.19
C GLU A 86 -12.86 20.52 -4.15
N VAL A 87 -13.70 19.57 -3.71
CA VAL A 87 -13.39 18.13 -3.75
C VAL A 87 -13.14 17.67 -5.18
N ALA A 88 -14.04 18.02 -6.11
CA ALA A 88 -13.89 17.70 -7.53
C ALA A 88 -12.60 18.29 -8.12
N LEU A 89 -12.28 19.54 -7.78
CA LEU A 89 -11.05 20.20 -8.22
C LEU A 89 -9.79 19.50 -7.70
N ARG A 90 -9.77 19.10 -6.43
CA ARG A 90 -8.63 18.38 -5.83
C ARG A 90 -8.44 17.01 -6.46
N LEU A 91 -9.51 16.26 -6.66
CA LEU A 91 -9.45 14.96 -7.34
C LEU A 91 -8.96 15.10 -8.78
N ALA A 92 -9.44 16.09 -9.52
CA ALA A 92 -8.98 16.36 -10.87
C ALA A 92 -7.48 16.72 -10.90
N ARG A 93 -7.01 17.51 -9.94
CA ARG A 93 -5.59 17.88 -9.82
C ARG A 93 -4.72 16.67 -9.50
N GLU A 94 -5.15 15.81 -8.59
CA GLU A 94 -4.45 14.57 -8.26
C GLU A 94 -4.28 13.69 -9.50
N ASN A 95 -5.39 13.46 -10.23
CA ASN A 95 -5.37 12.68 -11.46
C ASN A 95 -4.46 13.31 -12.53
N LEU A 96 -4.46 14.63 -12.67
CA LEU A 96 -3.56 15.32 -13.59
C LEU A 96 -2.08 15.03 -13.28
N PHE A 97 -1.69 15.03 -12.00
CA PHE A 97 -0.32 14.72 -11.61
C PHE A 97 0.03 13.26 -11.86
N ILE A 98 -0.88 12.33 -11.56
CA ILE A 98 -0.72 10.90 -11.86
C ILE A 98 -0.54 10.70 -13.37
N ASP A 99 -1.42 11.26 -14.20
CA ASP A 99 -1.34 11.16 -15.65
C ASP A 99 -0.04 11.77 -16.20
N SER A 100 0.38 12.90 -15.64
CA SER A 100 1.64 13.56 -16.01
C SER A 100 2.85 12.71 -15.64
N ALA A 101 2.85 12.09 -14.46
CA ALA A 101 3.92 11.19 -14.02
C ALA A 101 4.00 9.93 -14.91
N LEU A 102 2.86 9.36 -15.30
CA LEU A 102 2.80 8.22 -16.23
C LEU A 102 3.33 8.59 -17.63
N LYS A 103 2.90 9.72 -18.19
CA LYS A 103 3.41 10.22 -19.48
C LYS A 103 4.90 10.52 -19.43
N ASN A 104 5.36 11.14 -18.34
CA ASN A 104 6.77 11.41 -18.12
C ASN A 104 7.58 10.11 -18.03
N GLN A 105 7.06 9.07 -17.38
CA GLN A 105 7.71 7.76 -17.32
C GLN A 105 7.81 7.10 -18.70
N GLN A 106 6.73 7.15 -19.49
CA GLN A 106 6.74 6.65 -20.87
C GLN A 106 7.83 7.33 -21.68
N ARG A 107 7.88 8.67 -21.62
CA ARG A 107 8.90 9.44 -22.34
C ARG A 107 10.32 9.17 -21.84
N ALA A 108 10.51 9.02 -20.54
CA ALA A 108 11.81 8.67 -19.97
C ALA A 108 12.27 7.29 -20.46
N ASN A 109 11.38 6.29 -20.53
CA ASN A 109 11.70 4.97 -21.06
C ASN A 109 12.09 5.03 -22.55
N GLU A 110 11.39 5.80 -23.37
CA GLU A 110 11.76 6.01 -24.79
C GLU A 110 13.16 6.62 -24.92
N LEU A 111 13.50 7.60 -24.07
CA LEU A 111 14.82 8.22 -24.07
C LEU A 111 15.91 7.28 -23.56
N LEU A 112 15.58 6.36 -22.64
CA LEU A 112 16.51 5.37 -22.11
C LEU A 112 17.00 4.40 -23.20
N GLU A 113 16.18 4.08 -24.20
CA GLU A 113 16.58 3.23 -25.33
C GLU A 113 17.72 3.83 -26.15
N MET A 114 17.90 5.16 -26.10
CA MET A 114 18.94 5.92 -26.78
C MET A 114 20.04 6.40 -25.81
N ALA A 115 20.10 5.88 -24.59
CA ALA A 115 21.06 6.32 -23.60
C ALA A 115 22.45 5.70 -23.85
N ASP A 116 23.47 6.54 -23.95
CA ASP A 116 24.84 6.15 -24.28
C ASP A 116 25.80 6.24 -23.08
N ASP A 117 25.35 6.81 -21.96
CA ASP A 117 26.18 7.00 -20.77
C ASP A 117 25.47 6.73 -19.43
N LEU A 118 26.29 6.60 -18.38
CA LEU A 118 25.84 6.35 -17.03
C LEU A 118 25.11 7.55 -16.41
N ALA A 119 25.35 8.77 -16.89
CA ALA A 119 24.69 9.97 -16.38
C ALA A 119 23.22 10.00 -16.80
N GLN A 120 22.92 9.65 -18.05
CA GLN A 120 21.57 9.51 -18.59
C GLN A 120 20.80 8.38 -17.89
N LEU A 121 21.47 7.24 -17.63
CA LEU A 121 20.88 6.15 -16.85
C LEU A 121 20.52 6.60 -15.42
N ASN A 122 21.39 7.37 -14.78
CA ASN A 122 21.11 7.92 -13.44
C ASN A 122 19.96 8.94 -13.45
N GLN A 123 19.86 9.78 -14.48
CA GLN A 123 18.74 10.71 -14.63
C GLN A 123 17.42 9.96 -14.81
N HIS A 124 17.40 8.92 -15.65
CA HIS A 124 16.22 8.05 -15.81
C HIS A 124 15.80 7.41 -14.49
N SER A 125 16.75 6.86 -13.74
CA SER A 125 16.50 6.25 -12.42
C SER A 125 15.84 7.25 -11.45
N GLN A 126 16.32 8.49 -11.41
CA GLN A 126 15.72 9.54 -10.58
C GLN A 126 14.33 9.97 -11.04
N ILE A 127 14.10 10.08 -12.36
CA ILE A 127 12.78 10.38 -12.92
C ILE A 127 11.80 9.27 -12.53
N THR A 128 12.23 8.01 -12.66
CA THR A 128 11.44 6.84 -12.29
C THR A 128 11.09 6.82 -10.81
N ALA A 129 12.05 7.13 -9.93
CA ALA A 129 11.80 7.22 -8.50
C ALA A 129 10.73 8.29 -8.17
N ARG A 130 10.85 9.49 -8.75
CA ARG A 130 9.90 10.60 -8.51
C ARG A 130 8.50 10.28 -9.06
N ASN A 131 8.41 9.80 -10.30
CA ASN A 131 7.13 9.46 -10.90
C ASN A 131 6.43 8.34 -10.11
N LYS A 132 7.21 7.35 -9.61
CA LYS A 132 6.69 6.31 -8.74
C LYS A 132 6.09 6.88 -7.45
N GLU A 133 6.76 7.83 -6.80
CA GLU A 133 6.22 8.50 -5.60
C GLU A 133 4.93 9.26 -5.90
N THR A 134 4.83 9.93 -7.06
CA THR A 134 3.60 10.62 -7.47
C THR A 134 2.44 9.66 -7.70
N VAL A 135 2.68 8.46 -8.25
CA VAL A 135 1.62 7.51 -8.60
C VAL A 135 1.24 6.57 -7.44
N LEU A 136 2.22 6.11 -6.67
CA LEU A 136 2.03 5.07 -5.64
C LEU A 136 2.18 5.60 -4.21
N GLY A 137 2.54 6.87 -4.04
CA GLY A 137 2.93 7.44 -2.76
C GLY A 137 4.38 7.09 -2.39
N LYS A 138 4.86 7.70 -1.30
CA LYS A 138 6.22 7.48 -0.79
C LYS A 138 6.34 6.12 -0.09
N ASN A 139 7.45 5.43 -0.34
CA ASN A 139 7.84 4.31 0.50
C ASN A 139 8.22 4.81 1.90
N PRO A 140 8.05 4.01 2.97
CA PRO A 140 8.62 4.35 4.27
C PRO A 140 10.14 4.47 4.18
N ASP A 141 10.70 5.55 4.74
CA ASP A 141 12.15 5.80 4.76
C ASP A 141 12.85 4.64 5.47
N THR A 142 13.65 3.88 4.73
CA THR A 142 14.54 2.88 5.34
C THR A 142 15.80 3.61 5.77
N ALA A 143 15.94 3.89 7.07
CA ALA A 143 17.14 4.53 7.60
C ALA A 143 18.36 3.61 7.42
N ILE A 144 19.20 3.89 6.43
CA ILE A 144 20.51 3.24 6.29
C ILE A 144 21.51 4.02 7.15
N GLN A 145 21.92 3.45 8.28
CA GLN A 145 23.01 4.01 9.10
C GLN A 145 24.35 3.72 8.43
N ILE A 146 24.96 4.73 7.79
CA ILE A 146 26.35 4.66 7.32
C ILE A 146 27.26 5.13 8.46
N ASN A 147 27.92 4.18 9.14
CA ASN A 147 28.77 4.46 10.30
C ASN A 147 30.21 4.82 9.84
N ASN A 148 30.44 6.08 9.47
CA ASN A 148 31.79 6.59 9.21
C ASN A 148 32.48 6.96 10.53
N GLN A 149 33.04 5.97 11.22
CA GLN A 149 33.91 6.22 12.38
C GLN A 149 35.27 6.76 11.93
N ASN A 150 35.41 8.09 11.92
CA ASN A 150 36.71 8.75 11.85
C ASN A 150 37.41 8.63 13.21
N ASN A 151 38.33 7.67 13.36
CA ASN A 151 39.22 7.60 14.50
C ASN A 151 40.25 8.75 14.45
N ALA A 152 39.98 9.85 15.14
CA ALA A 152 41.00 10.87 15.45
C ALA A 152 41.71 10.50 16.77
N PRO A 153 43.06 10.61 16.86
CA PRO A 153 43.80 10.21 18.06
C PRO A 153 43.66 11.20 19.23
N PRO A 154 43.82 10.75 20.48
CA PRO A 154 43.54 11.56 21.67
C PRO A 154 44.60 12.65 21.93
N VAL A 155 44.13 13.85 22.28
CA VAL A 155 44.97 15.00 22.65
C VAL A 155 45.25 14.96 24.15
N PHE A 156 46.53 14.89 24.54
CA PHE A 156 46.96 14.98 25.94
C PHE A 156 46.86 16.41 26.46
N GLN A 157 46.08 16.63 27.52
CA GLN A 157 46.01 17.92 28.22
C GLN A 157 47.03 17.96 29.37
N LEU A 158 47.94 18.93 29.35
CA LEU A 158 48.87 19.22 30.45
C LEU A 158 48.21 20.22 31.41
N ASN A 159 48.13 19.87 32.70
CA ASN A 159 47.61 20.74 33.75
C ASN A 159 48.67 21.77 34.20
N PRO A 160 48.32 23.05 34.41
CA PRO A 160 49.26 24.05 34.89
C PRO A 160 49.52 23.93 36.40
N VAL A 161 50.81 23.99 36.75
CA VAL A 161 51.34 24.00 38.12
C VAL A 161 51.03 25.35 38.79
N LYS A 162 50.40 25.33 39.97
CA LYS A 162 50.19 26.53 40.79
C LYS A 162 51.52 26.94 41.45
N ALA A 163 52.02 28.13 41.13
CA ALA A 163 53.14 28.74 41.82
C ALA A 163 52.71 29.21 43.22
N LYS A 164 53.59 29.00 44.21
CA LYS A 164 53.44 29.39 45.61
C LYS A 164 53.58 30.89 45.81
#